data_AF-A0A7S1ME27-F1
#
_entry.id   AF-A0A7S1ME27-F1
#
_cell.length_a   1.000
_cell.length_b   1.000
_cell.length_c   1.000
_cell.angle_alpha   90.00
_cell.angle_beta   90.00
_cell.angle_gamma   90.00
#
_symmetry.space_group_name_H-M   'P 1'
#
loop_
_entity.id
_entity.type
_entity.pdbx_description
1 polymer ?
#
loop_
_entity_poly.entity_id
_entity_poly.type
_entity_poly.pdbx_seq_one_letter_code
_entity_poly.pdbx_strand_id
1 'polypeptide(L)'
;EQFLEYRFRWLKSMPEPRSTTVMIENIPSGPDGYCSDDALAGYITRLVPHGAIKAVHVVRRTDHLLKAKATAKSAELMWRQAEAAQRSGKNGSGRQCCGVARYGDVERYREEMDEAMKEMHEERRRLLNADPKDEDSYSTAAFVTFQTRQYAEIALRLQFTAHADEFVMSIPPEPSDIRWADLEGDATREVVMERIGYLCVIGLYIGFMPITVTISSITNLEHLREHFPPLDDLLTQMPVLAAGLEGILASFALTLFLSFLPSILMVIFDRFFVLRANAWAQHKLQNWYFWFQVV
;
A
#
# COMPACT_ATOMS: atom_id res chain seq x y z
N GLU A 1 31.33 2.81 8.82
CA GLU A 1 31.68 4.12 8.21
C GLU A 1 31.37 4.20 6.70
N GLN A 2 31.71 3.19 5.89
CA GLN A 2 31.48 3.19 4.43
C GLN A 2 30.02 3.42 3.99
N PHE A 3 29.03 2.97 4.76
CA PHE A 3 27.61 3.19 4.42
C PHE A 3 27.25 4.68 4.26
N LEU A 4 27.77 5.55 5.12
CA LEU A 4 27.46 6.98 5.07
C LEU A 4 27.99 7.60 3.79
N GLU A 5 29.18 7.20 3.33
CA GLU A 5 29.75 7.67 2.07
C GLU A 5 28.89 7.28 0.86
N TYR A 6 28.46 6.01 0.80
CA TYR A 6 27.55 5.53 -0.25
C TYR A 6 26.21 6.26 -0.21
N ARG A 7 25.64 6.47 0.98
CA ARG A 7 24.40 7.22 1.17
C ARG A 7 24.52 8.65 0.66
N PHE A 8 25.59 9.37 1.03
CA PHE A 8 25.78 10.74 0.55
C PHE A 8 25.99 10.82 -0.95
N ARG A 9 26.76 9.89 -1.53
CA ARG A 9 26.93 9.80 -2.98
C ARG A 9 25.59 9.58 -3.68
N TRP A 10 24.80 8.63 -3.21
CA TRP A 10 23.48 8.31 -3.73
C TRP A 10 22.51 9.50 -3.62
N LEU A 11 22.46 10.17 -2.45
CA LEU A 11 21.63 11.36 -2.24
C LEU A 11 22.03 12.50 -3.18
N LYS A 12 23.33 12.70 -3.43
CA LYS A 12 23.82 13.74 -4.35
C LYS A 12 23.50 13.43 -5.81
N SER A 13 23.46 12.16 -6.19
CA SER A 13 23.13 11.72 -7.56
C SER A 13 21.64 11.54 -7.83
N MET A 14 20.76 11.89 -6.89
CA MET A 14 19.31 11.69 -7.04
C MET A 14 18.74 12.58 -8.17
N PRO A 15 18.10 12.00 -9.20
CA PRO A 15 17.61 12.76 -10.35
C PRO A 15 16.34 13.57 -10.03
N GLU A 16 16.12 14.63 -10.80
CA GLU A 16 14.80 15.28 -10.87
C GLU A 16 13.77 14.33 -11.50
N PRO A 17 12.48 14.39 -11.10
CA PRO A 17 11.90 15.33 -10.14
C PRO A 17 12.10 14.93 -8.66
N ARG A 18 12.55 13.70 -8.37
CA ARG A 18 12.60 13.17 -7.00
C ARG A 18 13.43 14.02 -6.03
N SER A 19 14.53 14.62 -6.51
CA SER A 19 15.38 15.48 -5.68
C SER A 19 14.87 16.91 -5.48
N THR A 20 13.80 17.31 -6.19
CA THR A 20 13.23 18.66 -6.14
C THR A 20 11.75 18.67 -5.75
N THR A 21 11.11 17.52 -5.61
CA THR A 21 9.71 17.39 -5.17
C THR A 21 9.62 17.17 -3.67
N VAL A 22 8.62 17.82 -3.05
CA VAL A 22 8.21 17.64 -1.65
C VAL A 22 6.76 17.16 -1.64
N MET A 23 6.45 16.21 -0.77
CA MET A 23 5.07 15.79 -0.50
C MET A 23 4.51 16.64 0.64
N ILE A 24 3.29 17.13 0.50
CA ILE A 24 2.56 17.90 1.51
C ILE A 24 1.32 17.10 1.88
N GLU A 25 1.09 16.92 3.18
CA GLU A 25 -0.06 16.23 3.75
C GLU A 25 -0.85 17.18 4.67
N ASN A 26 -2.08 16.82 4.99
CA ASN A 26 -2.99 17.59 5.86
C ASN A 26 -3.16 19.05 5.40
N ILE A 27 -3.40 19.24 4.10
CA ILE A 27 -3.82 20.52 3.57
C ILE A 27 -5.23 20.82 4.10
N PRO A 28 -5.48 22.00 4.70
CA PRO A 28 -6.80 22.35 5.19
C PRO A 28 -7.86 22.28 4.07
N SER A 29 -8.87 21.44 4.27
CA SER A 29 -10.08 21.36 3.46
C SER A 29 -11.14 22.34 3.97
N GLY A 30 -12.04 22.78 3.10
CA GLY A 30 -13.09 23.74 3.45
C GLY A 30 -13.27 24.86 2.41
N PRO A 31 -14.22 25.79 2.66
CA PRO A 31 -14.46 26.97 1.82
C PRO A 31 -13.25 27.90 1.66
N ASP A 32 -12.40 27.96 2.69
CA ASP A 32 -11.14 28.73 2.74
C ASP A 32 -9.91 27.83 2.56
N GLY A 33 -10.12 26.58 2.11
CA GLY A 33 -9.09 25.56 1.96
C GLY A 33 -8.17 25.79 0.75
N TYR A 34 -7.07 25.03 0.72
CA TYR A 34 -6.04 25.13 -0.31
C TYR A 34 -5.90 23.85 -1.15
N CYS A 35 -6.93 23.00 -1.19
CA CYS A 35 -6.90 21.68 -1.85
C CYS A 35 -6.97 21.74 -3.39
N SER A 36 -6.73 22.88 -4.02
CA SER A 36 -6.62 22.99 -5.49
C SER A 36 -5.21 23.44 -5.90
N ASP A 37 -4.79 23.05 -7.10
CA ASP A 37 -3.45 23.34 -7.63
C ASP A 37 -3.14 24.85 -7.57
N ASP A 38 -4.08 25.69 -8.00
CA ASP A 38 -3.92 27.15 -8.02
C ASP A 38 -3.94 27.76 -6.62
N ALA A 39 -4.83 27.31 -5.73
CA ALA A 39 -4.92 27.84 -4.37
C ALA A 39 -3.65 27.49 -3.57
N LEU A 40 -3.18 26.26 -3.67
CA LEU A 40 -1.96 25.81 -3.02
C LEU A 40 -0.73 26.54 -3.58
N ALA A 41 -0.63 26.68 -4.91
CA ALA A 41 0.45 27.43 -5.54
C ALA A 41 0.47 28.90 -5.08
N GLY A 42 -0.70 29.54 -5.00
CA GLY A 42 -0.85 30.90 -4.50
C GLY A 42 -0.45 31.05 -3.04
N TYR A 43 -0.78 30.08 -2.19
CA TYR A 43 -0.38 30.05 -0.79
C TYR A 43 1.14 29.91 -0.63
N ILE A 44 1.73 28.90 -1.27
CA ILE A 44 3.17 28.61 -1.13
C ILE A 44 4.01 29.76 -1.70
N THR A 45 3.59 30.38 -2.81
CA THR A 45 4.30 31.53 -3.42
C THR A 45 4.42 32.73 -2.48
N ARG A 46 3.55 32.85 -1.47
CA ARG A 46 3.65 33.90 -0.44
C ARG A 46 4.69 33.58 0.64
N LEU A 47 5.02 32.30 0.82
CA LEU A 47 5.90 31.80 1.88
C LEU A 47 7.34 31.57 1.38
N VAL A 48 7.51 31.23 0.10
CA VAL A 48 8.82 30.96 -0.50
C VAL A 48 9.24 32.06 -1.48
N PRO A 49 10.54 32.22 -1.79
CA PRO A 49 10.99 33.20 -2.76
C PRO A 49 10.32 33.07 -4.14
N HIS A 50 10.13 34.21 -4.81
CA HIS A 50 9.53 34.23 -6.16
C HIS A 50 10.32 33.35 -7.14
N GLY A 51 9.60 32.54 -7.92
CA GLY A 51 10.18 31.61 -8.89
C GLY A 51 10.77 30.33 -8.29
N ALA A 52 10.56 30.05 -7.00
CA ALA A 52 11.02 28.81 -6.38
C ALA A 52 10.19 27.57 -6.79
N ILE A 53 8.93 27.74 -7.20
CA ILE A 53 8.00 26.65 -7.53
C ILE A 53 8.03 26.39 -9.04
N LYS A 54 8.18 25.13 -9.43
CA LYS A 54 8.12 24.64 -10.82
C LYS A 54 6.73 24.11 -11.18
N ALA A 55 6.14 23.31 -10.30
CA ALA A 55 4.83 22.71 -10.49
C ALA A 55 4.19 22.34 -9.14
N VAL A 56 2.86 22.38 -9.10
CA VAL A 56 2.03 21.96 -7.96
C VAL A 56 0.98 21.01 -8.47
N HIS A 57 0.82 19.88 -7.80
CA HIS A 57 -0.18 18.87 -8.11
C HIS A 57 -0.83 18.35 -6.83
N VAL A 58 -2.07 18.74 -6.59
CA VAL A 58 -2.91 18.17 -5.54
C VAL A 58 -3.44 16.82 -6.00
N VAL A 59 -3.44 15.86 -5.07
CA VAL A 59 -3.95 14.51 -5.31
C VAL A 59 -5.46 14.58 -5.45
N ARG A 60 -5.97 14.00 -6.54
CA ARG A 60 -7.41 13.92 -6.81
C ARG A 60 -7.94 12.59 -6.32
N ARG A 61 -9.20 12.55 -5.88
CA ARG A 61 -9.87 11.29 -5.55
C ARG A 61 -10.25 10.58 -6.85
N THR A 62 -9.74 9.38 -7.05
CA THR A 62 -9.87 8.66 -8.32
C THR A 62 -10.64 7.35 -8.21
N ASP A 63 -11.25 7.06 -7.06
CA ASP A 63 -11.99 5.82 -6.79
C ASP A 63 -12.98 5.42 -7.91
N HIS A 64 -13.81 6.37 -8.37
CA HIS A 64 -14.78 6.13 -9.43
C HIS A 64 -14.11 5.91 -10.79
N LEU A 65 -13.08 6.71 -11.11
CA LEU A 65 -12.32 6.58 -12.35
C LEU A 65 -11.55 5.24 -12.40
N LEU A 66 -11.01 4.78 -11.28
CA LEU A 66 -10.31 3.49 -11.19
C LEU A 66 -11.26 2.32 -11.43
N LYS A 67 -12.49 2.38 -10.88
CA LYS A 67 -13.54 1.38 -11.14
C LYS A 67 -13.93 1.38 -12.62
N ALA A 68 -14.24 2.55 -13.19
CA ALA A 68 -14.60 2.68 -14.60
C ALA A 68 -13.47 2.18 -15.52
N LYS A 69 -12.20 2.51 -15.21
CA LYS A 69 -11.03 2.02 -15.94
C LYS A 69 -10.87 0.50 -15.84
N ALA A 70 -11.12 -0.09 -14.66
CA ALA A 70 -11.08 -1.55 -14.49
C ALA A 70 -12.18 -2.23 -15.32
N THR A 71 -13.39 -1.68 -15.32
CA THR A 71 -14.51 -2.12 -16.16
C THR A 71 -14.15 -2.03 -17.64
N ALA A 72 -13.69 -0.87 -18.11
CA ALA A 72 -13.27 -0.66 -19.50
C ALA A 72 -12.17 -1.66 -19.93
N LYS A 73 -11.16 -1.88 -19.08
CA LYS A 73 -10.10 -2.85 -19.35
C LYS A 73 -10.63 -4.29 -19.41
N SER A 74 -11.56 -4.65 -18.54
CA SER A 74 -12.19 -5.98 -18.57
C SER A 74 -13.04 -6.18 -19.83
N ALA A 75 -13.81 -5.17 -20.25
CA ALA A 75 -14.58 -5.19 -21.49
C ALA A 75 -13.68 -5.27 -22.73
N GLU A 76 -12.58 -4.52 -22.76
CA GLU A 76 -11.57 -4.59 -23.82
C GLU A 76 -10.96 -5.99 -23.93
N LEU A 77 -10.63 -6.63 -22.79
CA LEU A 77 -10.12 -8.00 -22.79
C LEU A 77 -11.16 -8.99 -23.33
N MET A 78 -12.43 -8.83 -22.98
CA MET A 78 -13.53 -9.68 -23.47
C MET A 78 -13.73 -9.52 -24.98
N TRP A 79 -13.72 -8.28 -25.48
CA TRP A 79 -13.80 -8.01 -26.92
C TRP A 79 -12.62 -8.61 -27.68
N ARG A 80 -11.38 -8.40 -27.20
CA ARG A 80 -10.17 -8.99 -27.82
C ARG A 80 -10.21 -10.51 -27.86
N GLN A 81 -10.69 -11.16 -26.79
CA GLN A 81 -10.87 -12.61 -26.78
C GLN A 81 -11.92 -13.07 -27.80
N ALA A 82 -13.05 -12.37 -27.88
CA ALA A 82 -14.11 -12.68 -28.83
C ALA A 82 -13.64 -12.52 -30.28
N GLU A 83 -12.91 -11.44 -30.58
CA GLU A 83 -12.32 -11.18 -31.91
C GLU A 83 -11.28 -12.25 -32.29
N ALA A 84 -10.37 -12.59 -31.37
CA ALA A 84 -9.35 -13.62 -31.60
C ALA A 84 -9.98 -14.99 -31.90
N ALA A 85 -11.07 -15.33 -31.20
CA ALA A 85 -11.77 -16.59 -31.43
C ALA A 85 -12.55 -16.63 -32.75
N GLN A 86 -13.14 -15.51 -33.17
CA GLN A 86 -13.76 -15.37 -34.49
C GLN A 86 -12.71 -15.56 -35.60
N ARG A 87 -11.54 -14.93 -35.47
CA ARG A 87 -10.42 -15.09 -36.42
C ARG A 87 -9.88 -16.53 -36.48
N SER A 88 -9.93 -17.25 -35.36
CA SER A 88 -9.52 -18.66 -35.28
C SER A 88 -10.53 -19.64 -35.91
N GLY A 89 -11.65 -19.17 -36.46
CA GLY A 89 -12.67 -20.02 -37.09
C GLY A 89 -13.43 -20.91 -36.10
N LYS A 90 -13.38 -20.60 -34.79
CA LYS A 90 -14.12 -21.32 -33.76
C LYS A 90 -15.60 -20.93 -33.81
N ASN A 91 -16.36 -21.58 -34.67
CA ASN A 91 -17.81 -21.41 -34.78
C ASN A 91 -18.50 -22.36 -33.79
N GLY A 92 -18.74 -21.91 -32.56
CA GLY A 92 -19.50 -22.69 -31.58
C GLY A 92 -19.91 -21.85 -30.37
N SER A 93 -21.05 -22.17 -29.77
CA SER A 93 -21.53 -21.57 -28.52
C SER A 93 -20.65 -22.01 -27.34
N GLY A 94 -19.45 -21.44 -27.23
CA GLY A 94 -18.65 -21.55 -26.03
C GLY A 94 -19.46 -21.02 -24.84
N ARG A 95 -19.69 -21.87 -23.85
CA ARG A 95 -20.38 -21.49 -22.61
C ARG A 95 -19.59 -20.35 -21.98
N GLN A 96 -20.22 -19.21 -21.69
CA GLN A 96 -19.61 -18.16 -20.88
C GLN A 96 -19.32 -18.77 -19.50
N CYS A 97 -18.06 -19.07 -19.25
CA CYS A 97 -17.60 -19.68 -18.01
C CYS A 97 -16.23 -19.08 -17.69
N CYS A 98 -15.99 -18.77 -16.43
CA CYS A 98 -14.69 -18.31 -15.93
C CYS A 98 -14.07 -17.11 -16.70
N GLY A 99 -14.87 -16.09 -17.01
CA GLY A 99 -14.35 -14.87 -17.64
C GLY A 99 -13.95 -15.01 -19.11
N VAL A 100 -14.43 -16.04 -19.79
CA VAL A 100 -14.24 -16.24 -21.24
C VAL A 100 -15.45 -15.70 -22.00
N ALA A 101 -15.19 -14.85 -23.00
CA ALA A 101 -16.22 -14.29 -23.86
C ALA A 101 -16.93 -15.37 -24.68
N ARG A 102 -18.26 -15.28 -24.74
CA ARG A 102 -19.10 -16.10 -25.63
C ARG A 102 -18.73 -15.85 -27.10
N TYR A 103 -18.40 -16.89 -27.84
CA TYR A 103 -18.07 -16.79 -29.26
C TYR A 103 -19.34 -16.52 -30.08
N GLY A 104 -19.34 -15.44 -30.87
CA GLY A 104 -20.45 -15.06 -31.77
C GLY A 104 -20.98 -13.64 -31.60
N ASP A 105 -20.78 -13.00 -30.44
CA ASP A 105 -21.33 -11.67 -30.13
C ASP A 105 -20.26 -10.56 -30.14
N VAL A 106 -19.37 -10.54 -31.13
CA VAL A 106 -18.25 -9.58 -31.16
C VAL A 106 -18.72 -8.13 -31.15
N GLU A 107 -19.80 -7.82 -31.87
CA GLU A 107 -20.36 -6.46 -31.91
C GLU A 107 -20.92 -6.03 -30.55
N ARG A 108 -21.58 -6.94 -29.80
CA ARG A 108 -22.04 -6.65 -28.43
C ARG A 108 -20.88 -6.30 -27.50
N TYR A 109 -19.81 -7.09 -27.52
CA TYR A 109 -18.64 -6.80 -26.68
C TYR A 109 -17.93 -5.50 -27.10
N ARG A 110 -17.99 -5.16 -28.39
CA ARG A 110 -17.48 -3.89 -28.88
C ARG A 110 -18.31 -2.72 -28.35
N GLU A 111 -19.64 -2.81 -28.40
CA GLU A 111 -20.54 -1.80 -27.83
C GLU A 111 -20.33 -1.64 -26.32
N GLU A 112 -20.24 -2.76 -25.57
CA GLU A 112 -19.95 -2.75 -24.13
C GLU A 112 -18.60 -2.10 -23.81
N MET A 113 -17.57 -2.37 -24.62
CA MET A 113 -16.25 -1.76 -24.50
C MET A 113 -16.30 -0.25 -24.79
N ASP A 114 -17.00 0.16 -25.86
CA ASP A 114 -17.14 1.57 -26.24
C ASP A 114 -17.92 2.35 -25.18
N GLU A 115 -18.97 1.77 -24.60
CA GLU A 115 -19.74 2.36 -23.50
C GLU A 115 -18.89 2.51 -22.23
N ALA A 116 -18.19 1.45 -21.82
CA ALA A 116 -17.30 1.50 -20.66
C ALA A 116 -16.14 2.50 -20.84
N MET A 117 -15.61 2.62 -22.06
CA MET A 117 -14.60 3.65 -22.38
C MET A 117 -15.18 5.06 -22.32
N LYS A 118 -16.41 5.28 -22.82
CA LYS A 118 -17.09 6.58 -22.71
C LYS A 118 -17.27 6.98 -21.25
N GLU A 119 -17.78 6.09 -20.40
CA GLU A 119 -17.94 6.34 -18.96
C GLU A 119 -16.61 6.71 -18.30
N MET A 120 -15.54 5.96 -18.58
CA MET A 120 -14.20 6.28 -18.09
C MET A 120 -13.71 7.66 -18.57
N HIS A 121 -13.94 8.01 -19.83
CA HIS A 121 -13.54 9.31 -20.38
C HIS A 121 -14.36 10.47 -19.80
N GLU A 122 -15.66 10.26 -19.56
CA GLU A 122 -16.54 11.23 -18.94
C GLU A 122 -16.14 11.51 -17.49
N GLU A 123 -15.87 10.47 -16.70
CA GLU A 123 -15.41 10.63 -15.32
C GLU A 123 -14.03 11.31 -15.27
N ARG A 124 -13.12 10.95 -16.19
CA ARG A 124 -11.83 11.65 -16.32
C ARG A 124 -12.03 13.14 -16.64
N ARG A 125 -12.96 13.47 -17.54
CA ARG A 125 -13.26 14.86 -17.91
C ARG A 125 -13.89 15.62 -16.74
N ARG A 126 -14.78 14.97 -15.98
CA ARG A 126 -15.36 15.52 -14.75
C ARG A 126 -14.26 15.91 -13.76
N LEU A 127 -13.33 15.00 -13.48
CA LEU A 127 -12.22 15.27 -12.55
C LEU A 127 -11.27 16.36 -13.05
N LEU A 128 -11.00 16.44 -14.35
CA LEU A 128 -10.14 17.49 -14.92
C LEU A 128 -10.80 18.88 -14.89
N ASN A 129 -12.13 18.93 -15.01
CA ASN A 129 -12.91 20.17 -15.02
C ASN A 129 -13.59 20.45 -13.67
N ALA A 130 -13.22 19.72 -12.62
CA ALA A 130 -13.79 19.88 -11.28
C ALA A 130 -13.48 21.29 -10.75
N ASP A 131 -14.50 21.94 -10.20
CA ASP A 131 -14.33 23.24 -9.55
C ASP A 131 -13.27 23.11 -8.45
N PRO A 132 -12.27 24.02 -8.35
CA PRO A 132 -11.31 24.08 -7.25
C PRO A 132 -11.91 23.95 -5.84
N LYS A 133 -13.19 24.29 -5.66
CA LYS A 133 -13.93 24.18 -4.39
C LYS A 133 -14.66 22.86 -4.17
N ASP A 134 -14.61 21.94 -5.14
CA ASP A 134 -15.25 20.63 -5.02
C ASP A 134 -14.46 19.73 -4.07
N GLU A 135 -14.84 19.73 -2.80
CA GLU A 135 -14.20 18.92 -1.74
C GLU A 135 -14.26 17.41 -2.01
N ASP A 136 -15.16 16.94 -2.88
CA ASP A 136 -15.26 15.52 -3.22
C ASP A 136 -14.17 15.07 -4.19
N SER A 137 -13.70 15.98 -5.05
CA SER A 137 -12.75 15.69 -6.12
C SER A 137 -11.28 15.77 -5.68
N TYR A 138 -10.97 16.51 -4.61
CA TYR A 138 -9.60 16.74 -4.13
C TYR A 138 -9.33 16.06 -2.79
N SER A 139 -8.11 15.57 -2.62
CA SER A 139 -7.60 15.08 -1.34
C SER A 139 -6.82 16.17 -0.60
N THR A 140 -6.41 15.90 0.63
CA THR A 140 -5.61 16.79 1.49
C THR A 140 -4.10 16.58 1.32
N ALA A 141 -3.70 15.83 0.29
CA ALA A 141 -2.30 15.56 -0.06
C ALA A 141 -1.92 16.20 -1.40
N ALA A 142 -0.67 16.65 -1.53
CA ALA A 142 -0.15 17.24 -2.76
C ALA A 142 1.34 16.97 -2.95
N PHE A 143 1.80 17.13 -4.19
CA PHE A 143 3.20 17.13 -4.57
C PHE A 143 3.58 18.50 -5.13
N VAL A 144 4.62 19.09 -4.54
CA VAL A 144 5.14 20.39 -4.96
C VAL A 144 6.55 20.18 -5.48
N THR A 145 6.77 20.48 -6.74
CA THR A 145 8.09 20.41 -7.38
C THR A 145 8.70 21.80 -7.41
N PHE A 146 9.87 21.94 -6.82
CA PHE A 146 10.62 23.19 -6.78
C PHE A 146 11.60 23.28 -7.96
N GLN A 147 12.04 24.50 -8.25
CA GLN A 147 12.98 24.80 -9.33
C GLN A 147 14.39 24.28 -9.02
N THR A 148 14.76 24.24 -7.74
CA THR A 148 16.07 23.75 -7.28
C THR A 148 15.90 22.86 -6.06
N ARG A 149 16.86 21.94 -5.87
CA ARG A 149 16.92 21.10 -4.67
C ARG A 149 17.03 21.92 -3.39
N GLN A 150 17.73 23.05 -3.44
CA GLN A 150 17.88 23.93 -2.29
C GLN A 150 16.53 24.43 -1.78
N TYR A 151 15.62 24.83 -2.69
CA TYR A 151 14.28 25.27 -2.30
C TYR A 151 13.44 24.13 -1.70
N ALA A 152 13.54 22.92 -2.24
CA ALA A 152 12.86 21.75 -1.67
C ALA A 152 13.35 21.45 -0.24
N GLU A 153 14.66 21.47 0.00
CA GLU A 153 15.24 21.25 1.33
C GLU A 153 14.88 22.37 2.32
N ILE A 154 14.80 23.63 1.86
CA ILE A 154 14.32 24.74 2.68
C ILE A 154 12.85 24.53 3.04
N ALA A 155 11.98 24.18 2.07
CA ALA A 155 10.56 23.94 2.32
C ALA A 155 10.33 22.84 3.36
N LEU A 156 11.07 21.72 3.29
CA LEU A 156 11.02 20.63 4.28
C LEU A 156 11.35 21.05 5.72
N ARG A 157 12.01 22.20 5.91
CA ARG A 157 12.40 22.73 7.22
C ARG A 157 11.53 23.90 7.68
N LEU A 158 10.69 24.43 6.81
CA LEU A 158 9.79 25.53 7.12
C LEU A 158 8.48 25.00 7.69
N GLN A 159 7.99 25.66 8.73
CA GLN A 159 6.64 25.46 9.24
C GLN A 159 5.73 26.52 8.61
N PHE A 160 4.71 26.10 7.85
CA PHE A 160 3.85 27.02 7.11
C PHE A 160 2.72 27.63 7.95
N THR A 161 2.24 26.93 8.97
CA THR A 161 1.20 27.43 9.88
C THR A 161 1.64 27.25 11.34
N ALA A 162 0.92 27.85 12.29
CA ALA A 162 1.19 27.67 13.71
C ALA A 162 0.89 26.23 14.19
N HIS A 163 0.03 25.52 13.48
CA HIS A 163 -0.40 24.16 13.76
C HIS A 163 0.56 23.17 13.11
N ALA A 164 1.12 22.24 13.89
CA ALA A 164 2.13 21.29 13.41
C ALA A 164 1.52 20.11 12.63
N ASP A 165 0.20 19.94 12.73
CA ASP A 165 -0.60 18.92 12.08
C ASP A 165 -1.11 19.35 10.69
N GLU A 166 -0.97 20.63 10.33
CA GLU A 166 -1.31 21.15 9.00
C GLU A 166 -0.07 21.30 8.11
N PHE A 167 -0.24 21.12 6.79
CA PHE A 167 0.83 21.24 5.80
C PHE A 167 2.10 20.43 6.16
N VAL A 168 1.90 19.19 6.59
CA VAL A 168 2.99 18.30 6.97
C VAL A 168 3.82 17.97 5.73
N MET A 169 5.07 18.44 5.71
CA MET A 169 5.98 18.27 4.59
C MET A 169 6.92 17.09 4.81
N SER A 170 6.99 16.21 3.82
CA SER A 170 7.86 15.04 3.84
C SER A 170 8.54 14.81 2.49
N ILE A 171 9.64 14.05 2.51
CA ILE A 171 10.31 13.65 1.28
C ILE A 171 9.41 12.61 0.59
N PRO A 172 9.01 12.81 -0.67
CA PRO A 172 8.12 11.89 -1.34
C PRO A 172 8.79 10.52 -1.52
N PRO A 173 8.03 9.43 -1.41
CA PRO A 173 8.51 8.10 -1.78
C PRO A 173 8.72 8.02 -3.30
N GLU A 174 9.22 6.89 -3.77
CA GLU A 174 9.37 6.67 -5.21
C GLU A 174 8.00 6.62 -5.91
N PRO A 175 7.83 7.20 -7.12
CA PRO A 175 6.52 7.26 -7.78
C PRO A 175 5.83 5.91 -7.97
N SER A 176 6.60 4.85 -8.18
CA SER A 176 6.11 3.47 -8.31
C SER A 176 5.71 2.84 -6.97
N ASP A 177 6.21 3.38 -5.86
CA ASP A 177 6.00 2.87 -4.51
C ASP A 177 4.84 3.57 -3.78
N ILE A 178 4.30 4.66 -4.35
CA ILE A 178 3.18 5.41 -3.78
C ILE A 178 1.92 4.55 -3.72
N ARG A 179 1.31 4.48 -2.55
CA ARG A 179 -0.03 3.92 -2.32
C ARG A 179 -1.08 5.02 -2.45
N TRP A 180 -1.61 5.18 -3.66
CA TRP A 180 -2.58 6.25 -3.99
C TRP A 180 -3.88 6.16 -3.18
N ALA A 181 -4.41 4.95 -2.97
CA ALA A 181 -5.64 4.75 -2.20
C ALA A 181 -5.52 5.24 -0.75
N ASP A 182 -4.34 5.05 -0.16
CA ASP A 182 -4.02 5.57 1.16
C ASP A 182 -3.92 7.09 1.09
N LEU A 183 -3.18 7.63 0.10
CA LEU A 183 -2.97 9.07 -0.12
C LEU A 183 -4.26 9.88 -0.29
N GLU A 184 -5.30 9.30 -0.87
CA GLU A 184 -6.61 9.94 -1.08
C GLU A 184 -7.43 10.10 0.22
N GLY A 185 -7.11 9.33 1.27
CA GLY A 185 -7.88 9.24 2.52
C GLY A 185 -7.85 10.48 3.42
N ASP A 186 -8.89 10.61 4.25
CA ASP A 186 -9.06 11.70 5.22
C ASP A 186 -8.25 11.45 6.51
N ALA A 187 -7.58 12.50 7.00
CA ALA A 187 -6.78 12.51 8.22
C ALA A 187 -7.59 12.19 9.49
N THR A 188 -8.87 12.57 9.55
CA THR A 188 -9.70 12.29 10.74
C THR A 188 -9.99 10.79 10.89
N ARG A 189 -10.28 10.12 9.76
CA ARG A 189 -10.50 8.67 9.70
C ARG A 189 -9.22 7.89 10.00
N GLU A 190 -8.08 8.41 9.59
CA GLU A 190 -6.76 7.82 9.85
C GLU A 190 -6.52 7.59 11.34
N VAL A 191 -6.76 8.60 12.19
CA VAL A 191 -6.53 8.48 13.64
C VAL A 191 -7.37 7.37 14.28
N VAL A 192 -8.63 7.22 13.87
CA VAL A 192 -9.52 6.18 14.42
C VAL A 192 -9.08 4.80 13.95
N MET A 193 -8.78 4.66 12.66
CA MET A 193 -8.34 3.37 12.09
C MET A 193 -6.99 2.95 12.67
N GLU A 194 -6.07 3.90 12.89
CA GLU A 194 -4.77 3.63 13.50
C GLU A 194 -4.92 3.07 14.92
N ARG A 195 -5.82 3.65 15.73
CA ARG A 195 -6.12 3.14 17.08
C ARG A 195 -6.65 1.71 17.05
N ILE A 196 -7.56 1.41 16.13
CA ILE A 196 -8.07 0.05 15.94
C ILE A 196 -6.93 -0.88 15.49
N GLY A 197 -6.07 -0.41 14.58
CA GLY A 197 -4.89 -1.14 14.13
C GLY A 197 -3.97 -1.55 15.28
N TYR A 198 -3.65 -0.64 16.20
CA TYR A 198 -2.86 -0.98 17.39
C TYR A 198 -3.57 -2.00 18.29
N LEU A 199 -4.89 -1.90 18.48
CA LEU A 199 -5.65 -2.92 19.22
C LEU A 199 -5.58 -4.29 18.55
N CYS A 200 -5.64 -4.35 17.21
CA CYS A 200 -5.46 -5.61 16.46
C CYS A 200 -4.05 -6.20 16.64
N VAL A 201 -3.01 -5.37 16.64
CA VAL A 201 -1.63 -5.83 16.88
C VAL A 201 -1.46 -6.37 18.31
N ILE A 202 -2.00 -5.66 19.30
CA ILE A 202 -2.00 -6.12 20.70
C ILE A 202 -2.79 -7.43 20.83
N GLY A 203 -3.95 -7.53 20.19
CA GLY A 203 -4.75 -8.75 20.16
C GLY A 203 -4.02 -9.92 19.51
N LEU A 204 -3.28 -9.67 18.42
CA LEU A 204 -2.42 -10.65 17.78
C LEU A 204 -1.33 -11.14 18.73
N TYR A 205 -0.68 -10.22 19.47
CA TYR A 205 0.33 -10.57 20.46
C TYR A 205 -0.24 -11.47 21.56
N ILE A 206 -1.36 -11.07 22.17
CA ILE A 206 -2.04 -11.85 23.21
C ILE A 206 -2.49 -13.22 22.68
N GLY A 207 -3.00 -13.29 21.46
CA GLY A 207 -3.43 -14.53 20.83
C GLY A 207 -2.27 -15.47 20.46
N PHE A 208 -1.08 -14.93 20.22
CA PHE A 208 0.10 -15.71 19.86
C PHE A 208 0.76 -16.40 21.06
N MET A 209 0.74 -15.76 22.23
CA MET A 209 1.30 -16.27 23.49
C MET A 209 0.83 -17.69 23.89
N PRO A 210 -0.48 -18.02 23.90
CA PRO A 210 -0.91 -19.37 24.23
C PRO A 210 -0.46 -20.39 23.16
N ILE A 211 -0.41 -19.99 21.89
CA ILE A 211 -0.02 -20.88 20.79
C ILE A 211 1.46 -21.26 20.89
N THR A 212 2.35 -20.31 21.21
CA THR A 212 3.78 -20.60 21.41
C THR A 212 4.00 -21.52 22.60
N VAL A 213 3.26 -21.33 23.69
CA VAL A 213 3.30 -22.24 24.85
C VAL A 213 2.82 -23.64 24.46
N THR A 214 1.73 -23.75 23.69
CA THR A 214 1.25 -25.05 23.18
C THR A 214 2.27 -25.72 22.27
N ILE A 215 2.89 -24.98 21.34
CA ILE A 215 3.94 -25.53 20.47
C ILE A 215 5.11 -26.03 21.32
N SER A 216 5.57 -25.23 22.29
CA SER A 216 6.64 -25.62 23.21
C SER A 216 6.30 -26.91 23.98
N SER A 217 5.05 -27.04 24.44
CA SER A 217 4.56 -28.24 25.13
C SER A 217 4.52 -29.48 24.22
N ILE A 218 4.08 -29.34 22.96
CA ILE A 218 4.04 -30.45 21.98
C ILE A 218 5.44 -30.89 21.58
N THR A 219 6.38 -29.94 21.51
CA THR A 219 7.76 -30.20 21.08
C THR A 219 8.64 -30.77 22.17
N ASN A 220 8.20 -30.72 23.44
CA ASN A 220 8.90 -31.34 24.55
C ASN A 220 8.66 -32.86 24.53
N LEU A 221 9.72 -33.64 24.30
CA LEU A 221 9.61 -35.09 24.13
C LEU A 221 9.14 -35.81 25.39
N GLU A 222 9.42 -35.30 26.59
CA GLU A 222 8.98 -35.90 27.85
C GLU A 222 7.45 -35.82 27.96
N HIS A 223 6.87 -34.66 27.63
CA HIS A 223 5.42 -34.48 27.59
C HIS A 223 4.74 -35.34 26.53
N LEU A 224 5.38 -35.50 25.37
CA LEU A 224 4.87 -36.29 24.26
C LEU A 224 4.95 -37.80 24.53
N ARG A 225 5.97 -38.28 25.24
CA ARG A 225 6.09 -39.69 25.69
C ARG A 225 4.97 -40.07 26.66
N GLU A 226 4.64 -39.18 27.59
CA GLU A 226 3.56 -39.40 28.55
C GLU A 226 2.17 -39.45 27.88
N HIS A 227 1.95 -38.68 26.82
CA HIS A 227 0.66 -38.57 26.14
C HIS A 227 0.52 -39.43 24.88
N PHE A 228 1.63 -39.96 24.33
CA PHE A 228 1.64 -40.76 23.11
C PHE A 228 2.55 -42.01 23.23
N PRO A 229 2.07 -43.09 23.85
CA PRO A 229 2.83 -44.33 24.09
C PRO A 229 3.53 -44.97 22.87
N PRO A 230 2.98 -44.93 21.63
CA PRO A 230 3.65 -45.50 20.46
C PRO A 230 4.97 -44.81 20.08
N LEU A 231 5.14 -43.54 20.49
CA LEU A 231 6.38 -42.81 20.27
C LEU A 231 7.50 -43.28 21.20
N ASP A 232 7.16 -43.72 22.41
CA ASP A 232 8.13 -44.14 23.41
C ASP A 232 8.90 -45.40 22.98
N ASP A 233 8.19 -46.38 22.40
CA ASP A 233 8.77 -47.61 21.84
C ASP A 233 9.74 -47.34 20.67
N LEU A 234 9.51 -46.28 19.88
CA LEU A 234 10.37 -45.90 18.77
C LEU A 234 11.59 -45.09 19.24
N LEU A 235 11.39 -44.21 20.22
CA LEU A 235 12.44 -43.33 20.77
C LEU A 235 13.43 -44.07 21.66
N THR A 236 12.99 -45.12 22.38
CA THR A 236 13.85 -46.00 23.19
C THR A 236 14.82 -46.83 22.34
N GLN A 237 14.46 -47.14 21.09
CA GLN A 237 15.32 -47.91 20.18
C GLN A 237 16.49 -47.07 19.63
N MET A 238 16.38 -45.74 19.60
CA MET A 238 17.37 -44.84 18.97
C MET A 238 17.54 -43.52 19.74
N PRO A 239 18.24 -43.52 20.90
CA PRO A 239 18.32 -42.35 21.79
C PRO A 239 19.03 -41.14 21.19
N VAL A 240 19.98 -41.36 20.26
CA VAL A 240 20.69 -40.26 19.56
C VAL A 240 19.78 -39.57 18.52
N LEU A 241 18.90 -40.33 17.87
CA LEU A 241 17.91 -39.79 16.93
C LEU A 241 16.78 -39.05 17.66
N ALA A 242 16.43 -39.47 18.88
CA ALA A 242 15.40 -38.85 19.70
C ALA A 242 15.71 -37.38 20.02
N ALA A 243 16.91 -37.08 20.54
CA ALA A 243 17.32 -35.71 20.86
C ALA A 243 17.51 -34.83 19.61
N GLY A 244 17.97 -35.43 18.50
CA GLY A 244 18.06 -34.74 17.21
C GLY A 244 16.70 -34.36 16.64
N LEU A 245 15.72 -35.27 16.72
CA LEU A 245 14.35 -35.03 16.27
C LEU A 245 13.63 -33.98 17.12
N GLU A 246 13.88 -33.93 18.43
CA GLU A 246 13.32 -32.92 19.33
C GLU A 246 13.68 -31.50 18.89
N GLY A 247 14.98 -31.24 18.74
CA GLY A 247 15.48 -29.92 18.36
C GLY A 247 15.01 -29.52 16.95
N ILE A 248 14.98 -30.48 16.02
CA ILE A 248 14.50 -30.24 14.65
C ILE A 248 13.00 -29.95 14.65
N LEU A 249 12.19 -30.73 15.36
CA LEU A 249 10.74 -30.56 15.43
C LEU A 249 10.37 -29.23 16.08
N ALA A 250 11.01 -28.89 17.21
CA ALA A 250 10.83 -27.61 17.89
C ALA A 250 11.17 -26.43 16.99
N SER A 251 12.34 -26.48 16.34
CA SER A 251 12.81 -25.41 15.45
C SER A 251 11.92 -25.28 14.22
N PHE A 252 11.48 -26.39 13.63
CA PHE A 252 10.61 -26.39 12.46
C PHE A 252 9.21 -25.86 12.80
N ALA A 253 8.61 -26.31 13.91
CA ALA A 253 7.30 -25.85 14.35
C ALA A 253 7.29 -24.35 14.64
N LEU A 254 8.31 -23.86 15.37
CA LEU A 254 8.46 -22.43 15.66
C LEU A 254 8.69 -21.61 14.38
N THR A 255 9.57 -22.07 13.49
CA THR A 255 9.86 -21.38 12.22
C THR A 255 8.61 -21.31 11.33
N LEU A 256 7.89 -22.43 11.20
CA LEU A 256 6.66 -22.49 10.42
C LEU A 256 5.62 -21.50 10.99
N PHE A 257 5.45 -21.46 12.30
CA PHE A 257 4.49 -20.57 12.93
C PHE A 257 4.88 -19.09 12.79
N LEU A 258 6.16 -18.75 12.99
CA LEU A 258 6.70 -17.41 12.77
C LEU A 258 6.64 -17.00 11.29
N SER A 259 6.65 -17.93 10.34
CA SER A 259 6.58 -17.61 8.91
C SER A 259 5.25 -16.96 8.50
N PHE A 260 4.16 -17.23 9.22
CA PHE A 260 2.85 -16.61 8.96
C PHE A 260 2.71 -15.22 9.57
N LEU A 261 3.50 -14.92 10.61
CA LEU A 261 3.38 -13.69 11.37
C LEU A 261 3.56 -12.43 10.52
N PRO A 262 4.59 -12.30 9.64
CA PRO A 262 4.73 -11.14 8.77
C PRO A 262 3.52 -10.91 7.88
N SER A 263 2.93 -11.98 7.35
CA SER A 263 1.74 -11.91 6.50
C SER A 263 0.52 -11.39 7.26
N ILE A 264 0.30 -11.86 8.50
CA ILE A 264 -0.81 -11.39 9.34
C ILE A 264 -0.60 -9.91 9.73
N LEU A 265 0.62 -9.53 10.14
CA LEU A 265 0.96 -8.15 10.45
C LEU A 265 0.75 -7.23 9.25
N MET A 266 1.19 -7.65 8.06
CA MET A 266 1.00 -6.87 6.82
C MET A 266 -0.49 -6.68 6.50
N VAL A 267 -1.32 -7.71 6.68
CA VAL A 267 -2.79 -7.57 6.53
C VAL A 267 -3.37 -6.55 7.50
N ILE A 268 -2.91 -6.53 8.75
CA ILE A 268 -3.34 -5.51 9.72
C ILE A 268 -2.88 -4.12 9.27
N PHE A 269 -1.62 -3.98 8.85
CA PHE A 269 -1.06 -2.71 8.41
C PHE A 269 -1.76 -2.16 7.16
N ASP A 270 -2.01 -2.99 6.16
CA ASP A 270 -2.68 -2.55 4.93
C ASP A 270 -4.15 -2.17 5.14
N ARG A 271 -4.81 -2.70 6.17
CA ARG A 271 -6.23 -2.46 6.42
C ARG A 271 -6.51 -1.29 7.37
N PHE A 272 -5.66 -1.10 8.36
CA PHE A 272 -5.92 -0.16 9.46
C PHE A 272 -4.97 1.05 9.49
N PHE A 273 -3.79 0.94 8.89
CA PHE A 273 -2.82 2.02 8.89
C PHE A 273 -2.74 2.65 7.52
N VAL A 274 -2.72 3.99 7.49
CA VAL A 274 -2.53 4.75 6.26
C VAL A 274 -1.03 4.85 6.03
N LEU A 275 -0.53 4.13 5.03
CA LEU A 275 0.89 4.02 4.71
C LEU A 275 1.08 4.46 3.27
N ARG A 276 1.60 5.67 3.06
CA ARG A 276 1.66 6.29 1.71
C ARG A 276 2.64 5.61 0.75
N ALA A 277 3.49 4.70 1.24
CA ALA A 277 4.48 3.99 0.45
C ALA A 277 4.63 2.53 0.90
N ASN A 278 4.85 1.58 -0.04
CA ASN A 278 5.06 0.20 0.37
C ASN A 278 6.38 0.04 1.14
N ALA A 279 7.44 0.79 0.81
CA ALA A 279 8.68 0.76 1.58
C ALA A 279 8.47 1.16 3.05
N TRP A 280 7.55 2.10 3.32
CA TRP A 280 7.21 2.49 4.68
C TRP A 280 6.41 1.41 5.40
N ALA A 281 5.50 0.73 4.70
CA ALA A 281 4.80 -0.44 5.22
C ALA A 281 5.77 -1.56 5.59
N GLN A 282 6.74 -1.87 4.72
CA GLN A 282 7.78 -2.86 4.98
C GLN A 282 8.68 -2.48 6.16
N HIS A 283 9.06 -1.21 6.28
CA HIS A 283 9.83 -0.73 7.42
C HIS A 283 9.04 -0.82 8.74
N LYS A 284 7.75 -0.47 8.73
CA LYS A 284 6.86 -0.65 9.89
C LYS A 284 6.72 -2.12 10.25
N LEU A 285 6.55 -2.99 9.26
CA LEU A 285 6.54 -4.44 9.43
C LEU A 285 7.81 -4.95 10.09
N GLN A 286 8.98 -4.54 9.60
CA GLN A 286 10.26 -4.93 10.16
C GLN A 286 10.38 -4.52 11.64
N ASN A 287 10.00 -3.29 11.99
CA ASN A 287 10.07 -2.81 13.36
C ASN A 287 9.14 -3.58 14.31
N TRP A 288 7.89 -3.79 13.89
CA TRP A 288 6.92 -4.52 14.71
C TRP A 288 7.25 -6.00 14.81
N TYR A 289 7.69 -6.63 13.72
CA TYR A 289 8.14 -8.00 13.72
C TYR A 289 9.36 -8.20 14.63
N PHE A 290 10.32 -7.27 14.61
CA PHE A 290 11.44 -7.29 15.54
C PHE A 290 10.98 -7.26 17.00
N TRP A 291 10.12 -6.30 17.37
CA TRP A 291 9.61 -6.24 18.73
C TRP A 291 8.82 -7.48 19.12
N PHE A 292 8.03 -8.02 18.19
CA PHE A 292 7.30 -9.26 18.41
C PHE A 292 8.23 -10.44 18.67
N GLN A 293 9.38 -10.52 18.00
CA GLN A 293 10.38 -11.57 18.25
C GLN A 293 11.11 -11.40 19.59
N VAL A 294 11.24 -10.16 20.07
CA VAL A 294 11.96 -9.83 21.31
C VAL A 294 11.12 -10.12 22.54
N VAL A 295 9.81 -9.87 22.48
CA VAL A 295 8.88 -10.01 23.62
C VAL A 295 8.28 -11.41 23.65
#